data_AF-A0AAI9R807-F1
#
_entry.id   AF-A0AAI9R807-F1
#
_cell.length_a   1.000
_cell.length_b   1.000
_cell.length_c   1.000
_cell.angle_alpha   90.00
_cell.angle_beta   90.00
_cell.angle_gamma   90.00
#
_symmetry.space_group_name_H-M   'P 1'
#
loop_
_entity.id
_entity.type
_entity.pdbx_description
1 polymer ?
#
loop_
_entity_poly.entity_id
_entity_poly.type
_entity_poly.pdbx_seq_one_letter_code
_entity_poly.pdbx_strand_id
1 'polypeptide(L)'
;MDFEDLVNTPRKMRILGISVAFMLAFPLYFQLMPSLLDDDMIGGGSSGPSGDWEVGFAETPIIMQESQMLGDGDTHDTFFDVMSELNVGYVELNVECNDNDDPGPGFTDRAEGSSDVGEVEGAFEDQTGDGACSGGDSGFTLRWDVTQNYTGANYTATEMSESELRDIWMDSGMGRGTWAATITAEINSPPSPLGSIVDSDEEYDITWTAMTYELVLQPVIDVET
;
A
#
# COMPACT_ATOMS: atom_id res chain seq x y z
N MET A 1 18.17 58.17 -3.95
CA MET A 1 19.59 57.85 -3.72
C MET A 1 20.36 58.54 -4.84
N ASP A 2 21.37 59.34 -4.50
CA ASP A 2 22.14 60.09 -5.49
C ASP A 2 23.17 59.15 -6.15
N PHE A 3 23.37 59.26 -7.46
CA PHE A 3 24.27 58.35 -8.20
C PHE A 3 25.73 58.52 -7.76
N GLU A 4 26.06 59.73 -7.29
CA GLU A 4 27.35 60.06 -6.70
C GLU A 4 27.62 59.18 -5.46
N ASP A 5 26.64 58.96 -4.59
CA ASP A 5 26.83 58.16 -3.36
C ASP A 5 27.12 56.68 -3.63
N LEU A 6 26.78 56.18 -4.81
CA LEU A 6 27.07 54.81 -5.27
C LEU A 6 28.49 54.64 -5.85
N VAL A 7 29.16 55.74 -6.23
CA VAL A 7 30.51 55.71 -6.86
C VAL A 7 31.58 56.45 -6.06
N ASN A 8 31.22 57.08 -4.94
CA ASN A 8 32.11 57.90 -4.11
C ASN A 8 33.29 57.19 -3.43
N THR A 9 33.46 55.87 -3.60
CA THR A 9 34.58 55.13 -2.98
C THR A 9 35.01 53.97 -3.88
N PRO A 10 36.31 53.64 -3.98
CA PRO A 10 36.80 52.49 -4.75
C PRO A 10 36.12 51.16 -4.40
N ARG A 11 35.77 50.98 -3.11
CA ARG A 11 35.02 49.81 -2.63
C ARG A 11 33.59 49.77 -3.16
N LYS A 12 32.89 50.90 -3.20
CA LYS A 12 31.51 51.01 -3.72
C LYS A 12 31.47 50.79 -5.23
N MET A 13 32.44 51.35 -5.96
CA MET A 13 32.60 51.09 -7.41
C MET A 13 32.84 49.61 -7.72
N ARG A 14 33.65 48.90 -6.92
CA ARG A 14 33.88 47.46 -7.09
C ARG A 14 32.62 46.63 -6.84
N ILE A 15 31.87 46.96 -5.78
CA ILE A 15 30.61 46.27 -5.46
C ILE A 15 29.59 46.52 -6.57
N LEU A 16 29.43 47.76 -7.02
CA LEU A 16 28.51 48.12 -8.11
C LEU A 16 28.87 47.39 -9.41
N GLY A 17 30.16 47.34 -9.76
CA GLY A 17 30.64 46.59 -10.93
C GLY A 17 30.35 45.10 -10.85
N ILE A 18 30.57 44.46 -9.69
CA ILE A 18 30.25 43.04 -9.49
C ILE A 18 28.74 42.80 -9.55
N SER A 19 27.92 43.66 -8.93
CA SER A 19 26.46 43.53 -8.97
C SER A 19 25.89 43.69 -10.37
N VAL A 20 26.41 44.63 -11.18
CA VAL A 20 25.98 44.80 -12.58
C VAL A 20 26.43 43.61 -13.42
N ALA A 21 27.66 43.12 -13.21
CA ALA A 21 28.14 41.92 -13.89
C ALA A 21 27.27 40.69 -13.55
N PHE A 22 26.91 40.49 -12.28
CA PHE A 22 26.04 39.39 -11.86
C PHE A 22 24.61 39.56 -12.39
N MET A 23 24.07 40.77 -12.40
CA MET A 23 22.74 41.08 -12.93
C MET A 23 22.62 40.84 -14.44
N LEU A 24 23.73 40.95 -15.19
CA LEU A 24 23.78 40.62 -16.62
C LEU A 24 24.12 39.15 -16.86
N ALA A 25 25.05 38.57 -16.09
CA ALA A 25 25.46 37.19 -16.24
C ALA A 25 24.37 36.20 -15.82
N PHE A 26 23.60 36.52 -14.78
CA PHE A 26 22.56 35.63 -14.27
C PHE A 26 21.43 35.37 -15.29
N PRO A 27 20.81 36.40 -15.92
CA PRO A 27 19.83 36.16 -16.99
C PRO A 27 20.44 35.50 -18.23
N LEU A 28 21.68 35.86 -18.61
CA LEU A 28 22.35 35.24 -19.76
C LEU A 28 22.63 33.76 -19.52
N TYR A 29 22.99 33.39 -18.30
CA TYR A 29 23.18 32.00 -17.92
C TYR A 29 21.92 31.17 -18.16
N PHE A 30 20.74 31.67 -17.77
CA PHE A 30 19.46 31.01 -18.05
C PHE A 30 19.02 31.07 -19.52
N GLN A 31 19.52 32.03 -20.31
CA GLN A 31 19.28 32.04 -21.76
C GLN A 31 20.16 31.03 -22.51
N LEU A 32 21.37 30.75 -22.02
CA LEU A 32 22.32 29.84 -22.64
C LEU A 32 22.16 28.39 -22.14
N MET A 33 21.71 28.19 -20.91
CA MET A 33 21.44 26.86 -20.33
C MET A 33 20.55 25.98 -21.24
N PRO A 34 19.43 26.47 -21.80
CA PRO A 34 18.60 25.70 -22.72
C PRO A 34 19.31 25.20 -23.98
N SER A 35 20.45 25.81 -24.37
CA SER A 35 21.24 25.39 -25.54
C SER A 35 22.38 24.44 -25.20
N LEU A 36 22.66 24.23 -23.91
CA LEU A 36 23.66 23.29 -23.40
C LEU A 36 23.03 22.02 -22.84
N LEU A 37 21.73 22.06 -22.57
CA LEU A 37 20.90 20.88 -22.31
C LEU A 37 20.48 20.32 -23.68
N ASP A 38 20.66 19.01 -23.87
CA ASP A 38 20.18 18.34 -25.08
C ASP A 38 18.66 18.55 -25.25
N ASP A 39 18.20 18.61 -26.50
CA ASP A 39 16.81 18.85 -26.92
C ASP A 39 15.81 17.85 -26.28
N ASP A 40 16.31 16.76 -25.71
CA ASP A 40 15.55 15.72 -25.01
C ASP A 40 15.05 16.14 -23.61
N MET A 41 15.62 17.19 -23.01
CA MET A 41 15.18 17.71 -21.70
C MET A 41 14.19 18.89 -21.79
N ILE A 42 13.89 19.41 -22.99
CA ILE A 42 13.08 20.63 -23.19
C ILE A 42 11.79 20.30 -23.98
N GLY A 43 11.27 19.09 -23.80
CA GLY A 43 9.96 18.65 -24.30
C GLY A 43 8.88 18.71 -23.23
N GLY A 44 8.35 19.92 -22.96
CA GLY A 44 7.07 20.23 -22.31
C GLY A 44 6.37 19.21 -21.40
N GLY A 45 6.33 19.51 -20.09
CA GLY A 45 5.28 19.07 -19.17
C GLY A 45 5.78 18.36 -17.90
N SER A 46 6.19 19.13 -16.89
CA SER A 46 6.34 18.79 -15.46
C SER A 46 6.98 17.48 -14.97
N SER A 47 7.44 16.57 -15.83
CA SER A 47 8.16 15.37 -15.41
C SER A 47 9.63 15.73 -15.22
N GLY A 48 10.23 15.38 -14.07
CA GLY A 48 11.68 15.55 -13.86
C GLY A 48 12.52 14.77 -14.89
N PRO A 49 13.86 14.92 -14.91
CA PRO A 49 14.72 14.11 -15.77
C PRO A 49 14.37 12.62 -15.63
N SER A 50 14.12 11.96 -16.76
CA SER A 50 13.95 10.52 -16.83
C SER A 50 15.30 9.81 -16.63
N GLY A 51 15.26 8.62 -16.06
CA GLY A 51 16.44 7.83 -15.81
C GLY A 51 16.09 6.44 -15.30
N ASP A 52 17.12 5.68 -14.96
CA ASP A 52 16.95 4.36 -14.38
C ASP A 52 16.84 4.50 -12.85
N TRP A 53 15.82 3.87 -12.27
CA TRP A 53 15.50 3.95 -10.85
C TRP A 53 15.39 2.55 -10.26
N GLU A 54 16.05 2.32 -9.14
CA GLU A 54 15.73 1.21 -8.25
C GLU A 54 14.51 1.61 -7.41
N VAL A 55 13.42 0.89 -7.62
CA VAL A 55 12.13 1.06 -6.95
C VAL A 55 12.02 0.01 -5.86
N GLY A 56 11.77 0.46 -4.64
CA GLY A 56 11.56 -0.42 -3.49
C GLY A 56 10.40 0.03 -2.62
N PHE A 57 9.94 -0.88 -1.77
CA PHE A 57 8.78 -0.70 -0.91
C PHE A 57 9.18 -0.96 0.54
N ALA A 58 9.13 0.08 1.37
CA ALA A 58 9.37 -0.04 2.81
C ALA A 58 8.04 -0.40 3.49
N GLU A 59 7.81 -1.70 3.66
CA GLU A 59 6.55 -2.25 4.14
C GLU A 59 6.36 -2.13 5.66
N THR A 60 5.13 -1.83 6.08
CA THR A 60 4.69 -1.81 7.48
C THR A 60 3.28 -2.40 7.55
N PRO A 61 3.09 -3.58 8.16
CA PRO A 61 1.77 -4.18 8.30
C PRO A 61 0.99 -3.54 9.45
N ILE A 62 -0.32 -3.34 9.24
CA ILE A 62 -1.30 -3.06 10.29
C ILE A 62 -2.09 -4.35 10.46
N ILE A 63 -2.08 -4.91 11.67
CA ILE A 63 -2.67 -6.23 11.95
C ILE A 63 -3.71 -6.08 13.07
N MET A 64 -4.85 -6.73 12.88
CA MET A 64 -5.85 -6.94 13.93
C MET A 64 -6.14 -8.44 14.02
N GLN A 65 -6.23 -8.94 15.25
CA GLN A 65 -6.51 -10.34 15.53
C GLN A 65 -7.67 -10.44 16.53
N GLU A 66 -8.57 -11.36 16.26
CA GLU A 66 -9.72 -11.71 17.08
C GLU A 66 -9.89 -13.23 17.08
N SER A 67 -10.44 -13.79 18.15
CA SER A 67 -10.88 -15.19 18.21
C SER A 67 -12.32 -15.22 18.70
N GLN A 68 -13.13 -16.09 18.10
CA GLN A 68 -14.54 -16.23 18.40
C GLN A 68 -14.96 -17.71 18.38
N MET A 69 -15.75 -18.13 19.38
CA MET A 69 -16.41 -19.43 19.38
C MET A 69 -17.76 -19.31 18.67
N LEU A 70 -18.03 -20.14 17.67
CA LEU A 70 -19.28 -20.16 16.91
C LEU A 70 -19.83 -21.58 16.79
N GLY A 71 -21.14 -21.75 17.02
CA GLY A 71 -21.85 -23.00 16.76
C GLY A 71 -22.50 -23.06 15.38
N ASP A 72 -23.21 -24.15 15.10
CA ASP A 72 -23.86 -24.36 13.80
C ASP A 72 -24.84 -23.23 13.42
N GLY A 73 -24.57 -22.55 12.30
CA GLY A 73 -25.36 -21.44 11.79
C GLY A 73 -25.17 -20.12 12.55
N ASP A 74 -24.28 -20.07 13.54
CA ASP A 74 -23.92 -18.82 14.19
C ASP A 74 -23.13 -17.92 13.23
N THR A 75 -23.31 -16.61 13.39
CA THR A 75 -22.67 -15.59 12.57
C THR A 75 -21.91 -14.59 13.44
N HIS A 76 -20.76 -14.13 12.96
CA HIS A 76 -19.97 -13.07 13.58
C HIS A 76 -19.59 -11.98 12.58
N ASP A 77 -19.81 -10.72 12.97
CA ASP A 77 -19.39 -9.57 12.18
C ASP A 77 -18.04 -9.07 12.70
N THR A 78 -17.06 -8.98 11.80
CA THR A 78 -15.73 -8.44 12.08
C THR A 78 -15.48 -7.15 11.31
N PHE A 79 -14.79 -6.20 11.94
CA PHE A 79 -14.55 -4.85 11.40
C PHE A 79 -13.09 -4.48 11.55
N PHE A 80 -12.50 -3.89 10.50
CA PHE A 80 -11.10 -3.49 10.46
C PHE A 80 -10.94 -2.07 9.93
N ASP A 81 -10.62 -1.15 10.85
CA ASP A 81 -10.40 0.26 10.53
C ASP A 81 -8.98 0.50 10.02
N VAL A 82 -8.85 0.85 8.73
CA VAL A 82 -7.56 1.19 8.12
C VAL A 82 -7.41 2.71 8.07
N MET A 83 -6.58 3.23 8.99
CA MET A 83 -6.17 4.63 9.02
C MET A 83 -4.65 4.72 8.91
N SER A 84 -4.14 5.03 7.72
CA SER A 84 -2.70 5.19 7.48
C SER A 84 -2.38 6.41 6.64
N GLU A 85 -1.26 7.06 6.96
CA GLU A 85 -0.66 8.11 6.14
C GLU A 85 0.23 7.52 5.01
N LEU A 86 0.59 6.24 5.11
CA LEU A 86 1.34 5.51 4.09
C LEU A 86 0.41 5.01 2.98
N ASN A 87 1.00 4.63 1.84
CA ASN A 87 0.24 3.98 0.79
C ASN A 87 -0.19 2.58 1.23
N VAL A 88 -1.36 2.13 0.81
CA VAL A 88 -1.89 0.79 1.08
C VAL A 88 -1.65 -0.09 -0.15
N GLY A 89 -0.91 -1.18 0.03
CA GLY A 89 -0.68 -2.19 -0.99
C GLY A 89 -1.89 -3.09 -1.17
N TYR A 90 -2.28 -3.77 -0.09
CA TYR A 90 -3.44 -4.65 -0.06
C TYR A 90 -4.03 -4.74 1.35
N VAL A 91 -5.28 -5.19 1.44
CA VAL A 91 -5.96 -5.60 2.67
C VAL A 91 -6.37 -7.06 2.53
N GLU A 92 -6.17 -7.83 3.58
CA GLU A 92 -6.40 -9.27 3.63
C GLU A 92 -7.13 -9.63 4.91
N LEU A 93 -8.18 -10.44 4.77
CA LEU A 93 -8.85 -11.13 5.85
C LEU A 93 -8.49 -12.60 5.75
N ASN A 94 -7.88 -13.14 6.80
CA ASN A 94 -7.63 -14.56 6.96
C ASN A 94 -8.48 -15.08 8.12
N VAL A 95 -9.30 -16.09 7.84
CA VAL A 95 -10.09 -16.78 8.85
C VAL A 95 -9.61 -18.21 8.91
N GLU A 96 -9.09 -18.59 10.06
CA GLU A 96 -8.67 -19.94 10.38
C GLU A 96 -9.69 -20.54 11.36
N CYS A 97 -9.96 -21.83 11.21
CA CYS A 97 -10.81 -22.57 12.15
C CYS A 97 -10.22 -23.94 12.42
N ASN A 98 -10.36 -24.40 13.66
CA ASN A 98 -9.69 -25.60 14.14
C ASN A 98 -10.65 -26.60 14.77
N ASP A 99 -11.18 -27.49 13.93
CA ASP A 99 -11.90 -28.70 14.32
C ASP A 99 -11.00 -29.58 15.21
N ASN A 100 -11.24 -29.49 16.52
CA ASN A 100 -10.40 -30.12 17.54
C ASN A 100 -11.11 -31.19 18.36
N ASP A 101 -12.41 -31.41 18.12
CA ASP A 101 -13.22 -32.34 18.89
C ASP A 101 -14.05 -33.35 18.07
N ASP A 102 -13.96 -33.38 16.74
CA ASP A 102 -14.65 -34.38 15.91
C ASP A 102 -13.96 -35.77 15.89
N PRO A 103 -14.68 -36.86 16.25
CA PRO A 103 -14.16 -38.22 16.20
C PRO A 103 -14.19 -38.84 14.78
N GLY A 104 -13.23 -38.45 13.93
CA GLY A 104 -12.79 -39.23 12.77
C GLY A 104 -13.29 -38.75 11.40
N PRO A 105 -12.81 -39.35 10.30
CA PRO A 105 -12.98 -38.77 8.96
C PRO A 105 -14.45 -38.79 8.49
N GLY A 106 -14.99 -37.62 8.15
CA GLY A 106 -16.28 -37.49 7.44
C GLY A 106 -17.23 -36.40 7.94
N PHE A 107 -16.88 -35.65 9.00
CA PHE A 107 -17.73 -34.63 9.61
C PHE A 107 -17.04 -33.26 9.71
N THR A 108 -16.19 -32.95 8.73
CA THR A 108 -15.42 -31.70 8.70
C THR A 108 -16.33 -30.48 8.67
N ASP A 109 -16.16 -29.59 9.65
CA ASP A 109 -16.86 -28.31 9.74
C ASP A 109 -16.39 -27.32 8.68
N ARG A 110 -17.10 -26.21 8.55
CA ARG A 110 -16.80 -25.18 7.55
C ARG A 110 -16.93 -23.77 8.10
N ALA A 111 -16.19 -22.88 7.45
CA ALA A 111 -16.26 -21.44 7.59
C ALA A 111 -16.72 -20.86 6.25
N GLU A 112 -17.79 -20.06 6.26
CA GLU A 112 -18.16 -19.22 5.12
C GLU A 112 -17.99 -17.75 5.50
N GLY A 113 -17.57 -16.93 4.55
CA GLY A 113 -17.37 -15.49 4.74
C GLY A 113 -17.96 -14.67 3.61
N SER A 114 -18.54 -13.52 3.95
CA SER A 114 -18.96 -12.50 3.00
C SER A 114 -18.50 -11.14 3.48
N SER A 115 -17.83 -10.37 2.63
CA SER A 115 -17.42 -9.00 2.97
C SER A 115 -18.52 -7.97 2.72
N ASP A 116 -18.40 -6.83 3.39
CA ASP A 116 -19.05 -5.56 3.06
C ASP A 116 -17.97 -4.47 3.03
N VAL A 117 -17.63 -4.00 1.84
CA VAL A 117 -16.60 -2.95 1.63
C VAL A 117 -17.20 -1.59 1.26
N GLY A 118 -18.48 -1.38 1.54
CA GLY A 118 -19.19 -0.15 1.20
C GLY A 118 -18.71 1.11 1.94
N GLU A 119 -18.01 0.95 3.06
CA GLU A 119 -17.44 2.05 3.87
C GLU A 119 -15.96 2.32 3.57
N VAL A 120 -15.38 1.66 2.56
CA VAL A 120 -13.98 1.83 2.16
C VAL A 120 -13.86 2.87 1.04
N GLU A 121 -12.90 3.78 1.16
CA GLU A 121 -12.56 4.74 0.11
C GLU A 121 -11.99 4.02 -1.11
N GLY A 122 -12.69 4.08 -2.24
CA GLY A 122 -12.28 3.43 -3.49
C GLY A 122 -13.44 2.70 -4.17
N ALA A 123 -13.12 1.88 -5.17
CA ALA A 123 -14.08 1.03 -5.85
C ALA A 123 -13.64 -0.43 -5.67
N PHE A 124 -14.08 -1.02 -4.56
CA PHE A 124 -13.86 -2.43 -4.23
C PHE A 124 -15.17 -3.21 -4.36
N GLU A 125 -15.06 -4.48 -4.73
CA GLU A 125 -16.20 -5.38 -4.79
C GLU A 125 -16.21 -6.28 -3.56
N ASP A 126 -17.42 -6.61 -3.10
CA ASP A 126 -17.60 -7.61 -2.06
C ASP A 126 -17.11 -8.97 -2.56
N GLN A 127 -16.48 -9.72 -1.67
CA GLN A 127 -16.01 -11.07 -1.91
C GLN A 127 -16.66 -12.05 -0.95
N THR A 128 -16.75 -13.29 -1.41
CA THR A 128 -17.19 -14.43 -0.60
C THR A 128 -16.12 -15.50 -0.62
N GLY A 129 -15.96 -16.23 0.48
CA GLY A 129 -15.03 -17.34 0.59
C GLY A 129 -15.61 -18.46 1.44
N ASP A 130 -15.20 -19.69 1.20
CA ASP A 130 -15.52 -20.83 2.04
C ASP A 130 -14.27 -21.71 2.25
N GLY A 131 -14.24 -22.36 3.41
CA GLY A 131 -13.12 -23.16 3.85
C GLY A 131 -13.54 -24.30 4.76
N ALA A 132 -12.86 -25.43 4.67
CA ALA A 132 -13.06 -26.53 5.61
C ALA A 132 -12.25 -26.27 6.89
N CYS A 133 -12.84 -26.52 8.05
CA CYS A 133 -12.18 -26.54 9.35
C CYS A 133 -11.63 -27.94 9.57
N SER A 134 -10.35 -28.15 9.29
CA SER A 134 -9.72 -29.49 9.35
C SER A 134 -8.44 -29.52 10.19
N GLY A 135 -8.20 -28.44 10.94
CA GLY A 135 -6.99 -28.18 11.70
C GLY A 135 -5.80 -27.76 10.84
N GLY A 136 -5.01 -26.79 11.33
CA GLY A 136 -3.90 -26.18 10.59
C GLY A 136 -4.32 -24.89 9.86
N ASP A 137 -3.60 -24.50 8.79
CA ASP A 137 -3.92 -23.34 7.92
C ASP A 137 -5.21 -23.61 7.10
N SER A 138 -6.33 -23.85 7.79
CA SER A 138 -7.62 -24.27 7.23
C SER A 138 -8.69 -23.24 7.53
N GLY A 139 -9.56 -22.97 6.56
CA GLY A 139 -10.48 -21.84 6.57
C GLY A 139 -10.42 -21.13 5.22
N PHE A 140 -10.56 -19.79 5.19
CA PHE A 140 -10.56 -19.02 3.96
C PHE A 140 -9.80 -17.70 4.08
N THR A 141 -9.40 -17.15 2.93
CA THR A 141 -8.76 -15.85 2.84
C THR A 141 -9.46 -14.99 1.78
N LEU A 142 -9.78 -13.75 2.13
CA LEU A 142 -10.25 -12.72 1.20
C LEU A 142 -9.18 -11.65 1.08
N ARG A 143 -8.92 -11.17 -0.13
CA ARG A 143 -7.87 -10.18 -0.38
C ARG A 143 -8.30 -9.14 -1.39
N TRP A 144 -8.03 -7.87 -1.07
CA TRP A 144 -8.25 -6.72 -1.93
C TRP A 144 -6.94 -5.99 -2.18
N ASP A 145 -6.49 -5.99 -3.44
CA ASP A 145 -5.31 -5.22 -3.84
C ASP A 145 -5.73 -3.75 -4.06
N VAL A 146 -5.23 -2.87 -3.19
CA VAL A 146 -5.52 -1.43 -3.21
C VAL A 146 -4.65 -0.72 -4.23
N THR A 147 -3.35 -1.02 -4.22
CA THR A 147 -2.42 -0.58 -5.26
C THR A 147 -2.31 -1.67 -6.32
N GLN A 148 -2.69 -1.35 -7.57
CA GLN A 148 -2.63 -2.33 -8.66
C GLN A 148 -1.20 -2.79 -8.94
N ASN A 149 -1.03 -4.09 -9.17
CA ASN A 149 0.27 -4.75 -9.43
C ASN A 149 1.30 -4.61 -8.29
N TYR A 150 0.86 -4.20 -7.10
CA TYR A 150 1.72 -4.18 -5.93
C TYR A 150 2.06 -5.61 -5.50
N THR A 151 3.35 -5.89 -5.38
CA THR A 151 3.87 -7.18 -4.91
C THR A 151 4.86 -7.06 -3.76
N GLY A 152 5.25 -5.83 -3.38
CA GLY A 152 6.34 -5.55 -2.45
C GLY A 152 7.75 -5.84 -3.00
N ALA A 153 7.87 -6.42 -4.20
CA ALA A 153 9.17 -6.76 -4.78
C ALA A 153 9.87 -5.53 -5.39
N ASN A 154 11.15 -5.35 -5.01
CA ASN A 154 11.99 -4.32 -5.62
C ASN A 154 12.24 -4.61 -7.10
N TYR A 155 12.31 -3.58 -7.93
CA TYR A 155 12.63 -3.70 -9.35
C TYR A 155 13.35 -2.46 -9.86
N THR A 156 13.97 -2.57 -11.04
CA THR A 156 14.58 -1.44 -11.75
C THR A 156 13.60 -0.94 -12.82
N ALA A 157 13.16 0.30 -12.68
CA ALA A 157 12.44 1.03 -13.71
C ALA A 157 13.45 1.69 -14.65
N THR A 158 13.24 1.59 -15.96
CA THR A 158 14.14 2.18 -16.96
C THR A 158 13.47 3.34 -17.69
N GLU A 159 14.21 4.42 -17.95
CA GLU A 159 13.73 5.59 -18.70
C GLU A 159 12.45 6.24 -18.13
N MET A 160 12.25 6.18 -16.81
CA MET A 160 11.09 6.78 -16.13
C MET A 160 11.49 7.98 -15.29
N SER A 161 10.60 8.95 -15.14
CA SER A 161 10.77 10.04 -14.19
C SER A 161 10.35 9.60 -12.78
N GLU A 162 10.97 10.21 -11.76
CA GLU A 162 10.59 10.00 -10.35
C GLU A 162 9.09 10.29 -10.12
N SER A 163 8.58 11.35 -10.77
CA SER A 163 7.17 11.75 -10.70
C SER A 163 6.24 10.67 -11.24
N GLU A 164 6.56 10.08 -12.40
CA GLU A 164 5.74 9.00 -12.97
C GLU A 164 5.71 7.78 -12.05
N LEU A 165 6.85 7.42 -11.44
CA LEU A 165 6.90 6.31 -10.48
C LEU A 165 6.08 6.61 -9.23
N ARG A 166 6.14 7.83 -8.71
CA ARG A 166 5.31 8.24 -7.56
C ARG A 166 3.83 8.19 -7.88
N ASP A 167 3.43 8.62 -9.07
CA ASP A 167 2.04 8.60 -9.50
C ASP A 167 1.51 7.17 -9.69
N ILE A 168 2.35 6.23 -10.17
CA ILE A 168 1.99 4.82 -10.32
C ILE A 168 1.75 4.15 -8.96
N TRP A 169 2.61 4.43 -7.98
CA TRP A 169 2.59 3.79 -6.66
C TRP A 169 1.90 4.63 -5.59
N MET A 170 1.05 5.58 -5.99
CA MET A 170 0.22 6.34 -5.06
C MET A 170 -1.18 5.72 -5.01
N ASP A 171 -1.62 5.35 -3.81
CA ASP A 171 -2.98 4.82 -3.63
C ASP A 171 -4.08 5.90 -3.69
N SER A 172 -3.69 7.18 -3.74
CA SER A 172 -4.58 8.34 -3.82
C SER A 172 -5.63 8.41 -2.70
N GLY A 173 -5.35 7.84 -1.52
CA GLY A 173 -6.31 7.79 -0.43
C GLY A 173 -7.17 6.52 -0.41
N MET A 174 -7.09 5.66 -1.43
CA MET A 174 -7.88 4.43 -1.51
C MET A 174 -7.51 3.41 -0.41
N GLY A 175 -8.44 2.52 -0.09
CA GLY A 175 -8.26 1.45 0.90
C GLY A 175 -8.33 1.87 2.36
N ARG A 176 -8.58 3.17 2.62
CA ARG A 176 -8.83 3.72 3.97
C ARG A 176 -10.32 3.66 4.28
N GLY A 177 -10.66 3.48 5.56
CA GLY A 177 -12.04 3.31 6.01
C GLY A 177 -12.24 1.99 6.75
N THR A 178 -13.51 1.58 6.87
CA THR A 178 -13.91 0.37 7.60
C THR A 178 -14.03 -0.79 6.61
N TRP A 179 -13.19 -1.80 6.76
CA TRP A 179 -13.38 -3.09 6.09
C TRP A 179 -14.25 -3.97 6.98
N ALA A 180 -15.30 -4.59 6.43
CA ALA A 180 -16.17 -5.45 7.21
C ALA A 180 -16.36 -6.81 6.54
N ALA A 181 -16.61 -7.84 7.35
CA ALA A 181 -17.04 -9.14 6.88
C ALA A 181 -17.91 -9.85 7.91
N THR A 182 -18.82 -10.67 7.43
CA THR A 182 -19.61 -11.60 8.22
C THR A 182 -19.10 -13.01 7.99
N ILE A 183 -18.78 -13.69 9.07
CA ILE A 183 -18.37 -15.10 9.10
C ILE A 183 -19.56 -15.92 9.57
N THR A 184 -19.82 -17.05 8.91
CA THR A 184 -20.86 -18.03 9.27
C THR A 184 -20.22 -19.39 9.47
N ALA A 185 -20.51 -20.02 10.61
CA ALA A 185 -20.05 -21.36 10.93
C ALA A 185 -21.05 -22.42 10.42
N GLU A 186 -20.55 -23.49 9.81
CA GLU A 186 -21.34 -24.70 9.54
C GLU A 186 -20.71 -25.89 10.27
N ILE A 187 -21.40 -26.38 11.30
CA ILE A 187 -20.88 -27.44 12.17
C ILE A 187 -21.63 -28.74 11.90
N ASN A 188 -20.91 -29.81 11.60
CA ASN A 188 -21.41 -31.08 11.09
C ASN A 188 -21.38 -32.19 12.15
N SER A 189 -22.14 -32.08 13.24
CA SER A 189 -22.04 -33.08 14.31
C SER A 189 -22.46 -34.51 13.88
N PRO A 190 -21.61 -35.55 14.09
CA PRO A 190 -22.01 -36.93 13.83
C PRO A 190 -23.16 -37.40 14.74
N PRO A 191 -24.13 -38.18 14.22
CA PRO A 191 -25.18 -38.77 15.06
C PRO A 191 -24.59 -39.82 16.02
N SER A 192 -24.47 -39.45 17.30
CA SER A 192 -24.00 -40.36 18.36
C SER A 192 -25.07 -41.39 18.75
N PRO A 193 -24.75 -42.70 18.80
CA PRO A 193 -25.66 -43.74 19.29
C PRO A 193 -25.98 -43.64 20.80
N LEU A 194 -25.31 -42.75 21.54
CA LEU A 194 -25.56 -42.48 22.97
C LEU A 194 -26.21 -41.11 23.23
N GLY A 195 -26.58 -40.36 22.19
CA GLY A 195 -27.36 -39.13 22.33
C GLY A 195 -26.60 -37.93 22.92
N SER A 196 -25.26 -37.94 22.93
CA SER A 196 -24.48 -36.71 23.13
C SER A 196 -24.09 -36.10 21.79
N ILE A 197 -24.34 -34.80 21.67
CA ILE A 197 -23.69 -33.93 20.69
C ILE A 197 -22.25 -33.78 21.19
N VAL A 198 -21.26 -34.24 20.41
CA VAL A 198 -19.84 -34.24 20.83
C VAL A 198 -19.13 -32.99 20.34
N ASP A 199 -19.58 -32.45 19.22
CA ASP A 199 -19.06 -31.29 18.52
C ASP A 199 -20.24 -30.31 18.38
N SER A 200 -20.09 -29.07 18.87
CA SER A 200 -21.18 -28.09 18.91
C SER A 200 -20.76 -26.64 18.69
N ASP A 201 -19.46 -26.35 18.81
CA ASP A 201 -18.87 -25.04 18.60
C ASP A 201 -17.41 -25.19 18.18
N GLU A 202 -16.97 -24.27 17.32
CA GLU A 202 -15.58 -24.22 16.86
C GLU A 202 -14.94 -22.86 17.14
N GLU A 203 -13.63 -22.87 17.37
CA GLU A 203 -12.84 -21.64 17.53
C GLU A 203 -12.40 -21.13 16.16
N TYR A 204 -12.77 -19.89 15.85
CA TYR A 204 -12.41 -19.18 14.63
C TYR A 204 -11.41 -18.07 14.97
N ASP A 205 -10.19 -18.19 14.45
CA ASP A 205 -9.14 -17.19 14.52
C ASP A 205 -9.23 -16.26 13.30
N ILE A 206 -9.52 -14.99 13.57
CA ILE A 206 -9.77 -13.97 12.56
C ILE A 206 -8.60 -12.99 12.56
N THR A 207 -7.90 -12.91 11.43
CA THR A 207 -6.78 -11.98 11.26
C THR A 207 -7.02 -11.06 10.08
N TRP A 208 -7.07 -9.76 10.35
CA TRP A 208 -7.00 -8.73 9.33
C TRP A 208 -5.58 -8.20 9.20
N THR A 209 -5.12 -8.01 7.96
CA THR A 209 -3.83 -7.41 7.64
C THR A 209 -4.01 -6.37 6.54
N ALA A 210 -3.67 -5.10 6.82
CA ALA A 210 -3.40 -4.11 5.78
C ALA A 210 -1.89 -3.95 5.62
N MET A 211 -1.37 -4.26 4.43
CA MET A 211 0.02 -4.00 4.10
C MET A 211 0.16 -2.57 3.61
N THR A 212 0.86 -1.74 4.38
CA THR A 212 1.16 -0.36 3.99
C THR A 212 2.62 -0.21 3.60
N TYR A 213 2.96 0.78 2.78
CA TYR A 213 4.34 0.99 2.34
C TYR A 213 4.68 2.47 2.11
N GLU A 214 5.96 2.77 2.27
CA GLU A 214 6.58 3.98 1.76
C GLU A 214 7.38 3.64 0.48
N LEU A 215 7.20 4.43 -0.58
CA LEU A 215 7.93 4.25 -1.83
C LEU A 215 9.37 4.76 -1.70
N VAL A 216 10.34 3.88 -1.91
CA VAL A 216 11.77 4.20 -1.93
C VAL A 216 12.25 4.22 -3.37
N LEU A 217 12.77 5.38 -3.81
CA LEU A 217 13.31 5.57 -5.16
C LEU A 217 14.79 5.94 -5.07
N GLN A 218 15.65 5.16 -5.73
CA GLN A 218 17.09 5.42 -5.80
C GLN A 218 17.56 5.47 -7.25
N PRO A 219 18.29 6.50 -7.70
CA PRO A 219 18.78 6.55 -9.07
C PRO A 219 19.88 5.50 -9.28
N VAL A 220 19.81 4.78 -10.39
CA VAL A 220 20.87 3.87 -10.82
C VAL A 220 21.97 4.71 -11.47
N ILE A 221 23.17 4.65 -10.89
CA ILE A 221 24.35 5.37 -11.41
C ILE A 221 25.30 4.33 -12.01
N ASP A 222 25.33 4.24 -13.33
CA ASP A 222 26.37 3.49 -14.02
C ASP A 222 27.69 4.25 -13.89
N VAL A 223 28.55 3.74 -12.99
CA VAL A 223 29.93 4.20 -12.93
C VAL A 223 30.70 3.44 -14.01
N GLU A 224 30.86 4.06 -15.19
CA GLU A 224 31.78 3.52 -16.21
C GLU A 224 33.18 3.38 -15.59
N THR A 225 33.68 2.15 -15.51
CA THR A 225 35.05 1.82 -15.05
C THR A 225 36.01 1.70 -16.22
#